data_AF-A0A6L9YEJ9-F1
#
_entry.id   AF-A0A6L9YEJ9-F1
#
_cell.length_a   1.000
_cell.length_b   1.000
_cell.length_c   1.000
_cell.angle_alpha   90.00
_cell.angle_beta   90.00
_cell.angle_gamma   90.00
#
_symmetry.space_group_name_H-M   'P 1'
#
loop_
_entity.id
_entity.type
_entity.pdbx_description
1 polymer ?
#
loop_
_entity_poly.entity_id
_entity_poly.type
_entity_poly.pdbx_seq_one_letter_code
_entity_poly.pdbx_strand_id
1 'polypeptide(L)'
;MEISAKFAERVTERLMAGILTFPDGQTWVIVVILIMIYGLIALPIGLRNGFLQLDQNLLPIEQSPLSSFSKETDHNTRLSPLFRETDVSAVNVKTSWHPVLKILITALFTPAILEEIFFRVLLLPHPSENPSLISIYAWSTVSLFIFVIYHPLNAITFYPAARETFFKPMFLFLATLLGIICTIAYLQSGSIWTAVFIHWLFVVIWLIGLGGKKRLL
;
A
#
# COMPACT_ATOMS: atom_id res chain seq x y z
N MET A 1 24.42 2.19 30.33
CA MET A 1 25.26 1.87 29.15
C MET A 1 25.05 0.42 28.70
N GLU A 2 25.16 -0.56 29.59
CA GLU A 2 25.01 -1.99 29.26
C GLU A 2 23.64 -2.40 28.68
N ILE A 3 22.53 -1.90 29.24
CA ILE A 3 21.16 -2.20 28.74
C ILE A 3 20.97 -1.70 27.31
N SER A 4 21.46 -0.49 27.00
CA SER A 4 21.39 0.09 25.66
C SER A 4 22.21 -0.69 24.64
N ALA A 5 23.36 -1.22 25.06
CA ALA A 5 24.22 -2.03 24.20
C ALA A 5 23.58 -3.37 23.86
N LYS A 6 23.04 -4.09 24.86
CA LYS A 6 22.32 -5.36 24.67
C LYS A 6 21.07 -5.19 23.80
N PHE A 7 20.37 -4.05 23.94
CA PHE A 7 19.23 -3.73 23.08
C PHE A 7 19.68 -3.51 21.62
N ALA A 8 20.72 -2.70 21.39
CA ALA A 8 21.22 -2.41 20.05
C ALA A 8 21.75 -3.67 19.35
N GLU A 9 22.46 -4.53 20.07
CA GLU A 9 22.94 -5.83 19.58
C GLU A 9 21.77 -6.70 19.12
N ARG A 10 20.74 -6.87 19.97
CA ARG A 10 19.55 -7.64 19.60
C ARG A 10 18.84 -7.07 18.37
N VAL A 11 18.67 -5.76 18.28
CA VAL A 11 18.04 -5.14 17.09
C VAL A 11 18.88 -5.40 15.83
N THR A 12 20.21 -5.33 15.95
CA THR A 12 21.13 -5.62 14.85
C THR A 12 21.01 -7.08 14.41
N GLU A 13 20.95 -8.02 15.34
CA GLU A 13 20.74 -9.44 15.05
C GLU A 13 19.41 -9.68 14.33
N ARG A 14 18.31 -9.07 14.80
CA ARG A 14 17.00 -9.17 14.15
C ARG A 14 17.02 -8.59 12.74
N LEU A 15 17.67 -7.45 12.54
CA LEU A 15 17.83 -6.84 11.22
C LEU A 15 18.61 -7.75 10.28
N MET A 16 19.76 -8.23 10.72
CA MET A 16 20.62 -9.10 9.91
C MET A 16 19.91 -10.41 9.58
N ALA A 17 19.31 -11.07 10.58
CA ALA A 17 18.55 -12.29 10.36
C ALA A 17 17.35 -12.05 9.43
N GLY A 18 16.56 -11.01 9.67
CA GLY A 18 15.38 -10.68 8.88
C GLY A 18 15.67 -10.35 7.42
N ILE A 19 16.74 -9.60 7.17
CA ILE A 19 17.15 -9.18 5.82
C ILE A 19 17.82 -10.33 5.07
N LEU A 20 18.67 -11.11 5.74
CA LEU A 20 19.44 -12.18 5.10
C LEU A 20 18.64 -13.48 4.95
N THR A 21 17.57 -13.67 5.70
CA THR A 21 16.67 -14.82 5.54
C THR A 21 15.85 -14.65 4.27
N PHE A 22 16.20 -15.42 3.24
CA PHE A 22 15.41 -15.47 2.01
C PHE A 22 14.32 -16.56 2.12
N PRO A 23 13.06 -16.26 1.82
CA PRO A 23 11.97 -17.23 1.93
C PRO A 23 12.13 -18.40 0.96
N ASP A 24 11.93 -19.62 1.47
CA ASP A 24 11.89 -20.82 0.64
C ASP A 24 10.51 -21.00 -0.06
N GLY A 25 10.39 -22.05 -0.89
CA GLY A 25 9.15 -22.31 -1.65
C GLY A 25 7.92 -22.55 -0.76
N GLN A 26 8.08 -23.23 0.38
CA GLN A 26 6.98 -23.48 1.31
C GLN A 26 6.50 -22.17 1.95
N THR A 27 7.43 -21.29 2.28
CA THR A 27 7.13 -19.96 2.79
C THR A 27 6.32 -19.14 1.78
N TRP A 28 6.67 -19.20 0.49
CA TRP A 28 5.89 -18.53 -0.55
C TRP A 28 4.48 -19.11 -0.71
N VAL A 29 4.29 -20.42 -0.53
CA VAL A 29 2.94 -21.01 -0.51
C VAL A 29 2.10 -20.44 0.63
N ILE A 30 2.68 -20.29 1.82
CA ILE A 30 2.03 -19.65 2.96
C ILE A 30 1.67 -18.20 2.65
N VAL A 31 2.60 -17.43 2.06
CA VAL A 31 2.36 -16.04 1.63
C VAL A 31 1.19 -15.95 0.65
N VAL A 32 1.10 -16.86 -0.32
CA VAL A 32 -0.03 -16.89 -1.27
C VAL A 32 -1.35 -17.18 -0.55
N ILE A 33 -1.37 -18.14 0.38
CA ILE A 33 -2.57 -18.43 1.20
C ILE A 33 -2.99 -17.19 1.99
N LEU A 34 -2.05 -16.51 2.63
CA LEU A 34 -2.28 -15.28 3.37
C LEU A 34 -2.83 -14.16 2.49
N ILE A 35 -2.27 -13.96 1.29
CA ILE A 35 -2.78 -13.00 0.30
C ILE A 35 -4.23 -13.34 -0.09
N MET A 36 -4.54 -14.61 -0.33
CA MET A 36 -5.91 -15.03 -0.65
C MET A 36 -6.87 -14.77 0.51
N ILE A 37 -6.49 -15.10 1.75
CA ILE A 37 -7.30 -14.84 2.95
C ILE A 37 -7.58 -13.34 3.10
N TYR A 38 -6.55 -12.50 3.00
CA TYR A 38 -6.73 -11.05 3.07
C TYR A 38 -7.65 -10.57 1.96
N GLY A 39 -7.42 -10.97 0.70
CA GLY A 39 -8.24 -10.58 -0.44
C GLY A 39 -9.72 -10.98 -0.30
N LEU A 40 -9.99 -12.20 0.18
CA LEU A 40 -11.34 -12.71 0.40
C LEU A 40 -12.11 -11.93 1.47
N ILE A 41 -11.43 -11.33 2.44
CA ILE A 41 -12.05 -10.50 3.49
C ILE A 41 -12.12 -9.04 3.04
N ALA A 42 -10.98 -8.49 2.60
CA ALA A 42 -10.80 -7.07 2.32
C ALA A 42 -11.59 -6.62 1.08
N LEU A 43 -11.60 -7.40 0.00
CA LEU A 43 -12.28 -6.99 -1.24
C LEU A 43 -13.79 -6.87 -1.05
N PRO A 44 -14.53 -7.89 -0.55
CA PRO A 44 -15.99 -7.77 -0.41
C PRO A 44 -16.39 -6.67 0.57
N ILE A 45 -15.70 -6.58 1.72
CA ILE A 45 -16.00 -5.57 2.74
C ILE A 45 -15.70 -4.16 2.22
N GLY A 46 -14.52 -3.98 1.63
CA GLY A 46 -14.08 -2.69 1.14
C GLY A 46 -14.93 -2.17 -0.02
N LEU A 47 -15.33 -3.04 -0.95
CA LEU A 47 -16.22 -2.69 -2.05
C LEU A 47 -17.64 -2.38 -1.56
N ARG A 48 -18.21 -3.22 -0.69
CA ARG A 48 -19.58 -3.04 -0.17
C ARG A 48 -19.76 -1.75 0.60
N ASN A 49 -18.75 -1.31 1.34
CA ASN A 49 -18.77 -0.05 2.10
C ASN A 49 -18.29 1.16 1.27
N GLY A 50 -18.02 0.95 -0.02
CA GLY A 50 -17.56 1.99 -0.95
C GLY A 50 -16.17 2.56 -0.63
N PHE A 51 -15.41 1.92 0.27
CA PHE A 51 -14.05 2.32 0.61
C PHE A 51 -13.07 1.99 -0.53
N LEU A 52 -13.13 0.75 -1.03
CA LEU A 52 -12.44 0.35 -2.26
C LEU A 52 -13.34 0.70 -3.44
N GLN A 53 -12.79 1.37 -4.44
CA GLN A 53 -13.52 1.78 -5.64
C GLN A 53 -12.66 1.49 -6.86
N LEU A 54 -13.16 0.71 -7.82
CA LEU A 54 -12.40 0.43 -9.03
C LEU A 54 -12.10 1.75 -9.75
N ASP A 55 -10.83 2.11 -9.84
CA ASP A 55 -10.36 3.36 -10.44
C ASP A 55 -9.45 3.06 -11.62
N GLN A 56 -10.03 3.03 -12.81
CA GLN A 56 -9.30 2.81 -14.05
C GLN A 56 -8.59 4.08 -14.56
N ASN A 57 -8.83 5.23 -13.94
CA ASN A 57 -8.49 6.54 -14.49
C ASN A 57 -7.20 7.14 -13.91
N LEU A 58 -6.27 6.32 -13.41
CA LEU A 58 -5.12 6.83 -12.68
C LEU A 58 -4.10 7.64 -13.51
N LEU A 59 -4.34 7.75 -14.81
CA LEU A 59 -3.58 8.58 -15.71
C LEU A 59 -4.50 9.62 -16.31
N PRO A 60 -4.66 10.76 -15.61
CA PRO A 60 -5.19 11.95 -16.24
C PRO A 60 -4.41 12.15 -17.53
N ILE A 61 -5.15 12.17 -18.63
CA ILE A 61 -4.66 12.69 -19.90
C ILE A 61 -4.11 14.07 -19.54
N GLU A 62 -2.80 14.25 -19.62
CA GLU A 62 -2.24 15.59 -19.77
C GLU A 62 -2.82 16.08 -21.09
N GLN A 63 -3.99 16.70 -21.02
CA GLN A 63 -4.54 17.44 -22.13
C GLN A 63 -3.52 18.54 -22.34
N SER A 64 -2.62 18.34 -23.31
CA SER A 64 -1.79 19.43 -23.81
C SER A 64 -2.75 20.59 -24.09
N PRO A 65 -2.44 21.83 -23.70
CA PRO A 65 -3.31 22.97 -23.94
C PRO A 65 -3.33 23.27 -25.45
N LEU A 66 -4.06 22.47 -26.20
CA LEU A 66 -4.40 22.68 -27.60
C LEU A 66 -5.76 23.37 -27.74
N SER A 67 -6.43 23.69 -26.62
CA SER A 67 -7.65 24.50 -26.59
C SER A 67 -7.41 26.01 -26.44
N SER A 68 -6.16 26.48 -26.36
CA SER A 68 -5.85 27.93 -26.42
C SER A 68 -5.68 28.45 -27.86
N PHE A 69 -5.84 27.59 -28.88
CA PHE A 69 -5.73 27.94 -30.29
C PHE A 69 -7.05 27.79 -31.05
N SER A 70 -8.13 28.39 -30.54
CA SER A 70 -9.21 28.87 -31.39
C SER A 70 -9.60 30.27 -30.94
N LYS A 71 -8.71 31.22 -31.24
CA LYS A 71 -9.09 32.62 -31.42
C LYS A 71 -10.20 32.67 -32.46
N GLU A 72 -11.40 33.03 -31.98
CA GLU A 72 -12.21 34.09 -32.57
C GLU A 72 -11.89 34.39 -34.05
N THR A 73 -12.72 33.88 -34.95
CA THR A 73 -12.94 34.50 -36.27
C THR A 73 -14.29 34.07 -36.84
N ASP A 74 -15.14 35.08 -36.90
CA ASP A 74 -16.11 35.40 -37.94
C ASP A 74 -17.51 34.77 -38.03
N HIS A 75 -18.44 35.73 -38.05
CA HIS A 75 -19.84 35.69 -38.45
C HIS A 75 -20.05 34.98 -39.80
N ASN A 76 -21.17 34.25 -39.90
CA ASN A 76 -21.75 33.63 -41.09
C ASN A 76 -20.99 32.43 -41.67
N THR A 77 -21.53 31.22 -41.50
CA THR A 77 -21.98 30.34 -42.61
C THR A 77 -22.80 29.17 -42.03
N ARG A 78 -24.00 28.96 -42.55
CA ARG A 78 -24.86 27.77 -42.31
C ARG A 78 -24.28 26.59 -43.09
N LEU A 79 -23.80 25.54 -42.40
CA LEU A 79 -23.41 24.25 -43.01
C LEU A 79 -24.10 23.05 -42.32
N SER A 80 -24.32 22.03 -43.14
CA SER A 80 -25.24 20.87 -43.12
C SER A 80 -25.23 19.88 -41.92
N PRO A 81 -26.30 19.07 -41.74
CA PRO A 81 -26.41 18.06 -40.68
C PRO A 81 -25.71 16.73 -41.03
N LEU A 82 -24.47 16.80 -41.50
CA LEU A 82 -23.80 15.66 -42.15
C LEU A 82 -22.39 15.43 -41.61
N PHE A 83 -22.26 15.28 -40.29
CA PHE A 83 -21.10 14.64 -39.66
C PHE A 83 -21.60 13.82 -38.46
N ARG A 84 -22.20 12.67 -38.76
CA ARG A 84 -22.29 11.54 -37.84
C ARG A 84 -21.24 10.53 -38.30
N GLU A 85 -20.00 10.78 -37.91
CA GLU A 85 -18.98 9.75 -37.90
C GLU A 85 -18.62 9.57 -36.43
N THR A 86 -19.14 8.47 -35.89
CA THR A 86 -18.83 8.01 -34.55
C THR A 86 -17.34 7.72 -34.52
N ASP A 87 -16.57 8.70 -34.07
CA ASP A 87 -15.14 8.57 -33.77
C ASP A 87 -14.99 7.74 -32.48
N VAL A 88 -15.39 6.46 -32.56
CA VAL A 88 -15.18 5.44 -31.51
C VAL A 88 -13.87 4.67 -31.74
N SER A 89 -13.13 5.04 -32.78
CA SER A 89 -11.85 4.47 -33.12
C SER A 89 -10.73 5.16 -32.35
N ALA A 90 -10.28 4.46 -31.31
CA ALA A 90 -9.06 4.71 -30.57
C ALA A 90 -9.10 5.90 -29.59
N VAL A 91 -9.80 5.71 -28.47
CA VAL A 91 -9.25 6.23 -27.20
C VAL A 91 -7.92 5.50 -26.98
N ASN A 92 -6.84 6.07 -27.51
CA ASN A 92 -5.49 5.65 -27.20
C ASN A 92 -5.25 6.04 -25.73
N VAL A 93 -5.58 5.11 -24.83
CA VAL A 93 -5.21 5.21 -23.42
C VAL A 93 -3.69 5.09 -23.38
N LYS A 94 -2.99 6.19 -23.62
CA LYS A 94 -1.54 6.25 -23.48
C LYS A 94 -1.26 6.25 -21.99
N THR A 95 -1.17 5.05 -21.42
CA THR A 95 -0.79 4.84 -20.04
C THR A 95 0.63 5.40 -19.89
N SER A 96 0.81 6.61 -19.35
CA SER A 96 2.14 7.09 -18.95
C SER A 96 2.65 6.17 -17.84
N TRP A 97 3.76 5.47 -18.11
CA TRP A 97 4.34 4.52 -17.17
C TRP A 97 5.04 5.21 -15.98
N HIS A 98 5.37 6.50 -16.11
CA HIS A 98 6.09 7.26 -15.09
C HIS A 98 5.34 7.38 -13.75
N PRO A 99 4.05 7.75 -13.69
CA PRO A 99 3.33 7.82 -12.42
C PRO A 99 3.14 6.45 -11.76
N VAL A 100 2.95 5.40 -12.56
CA VAL A 100 2.87 4.00 -12.07
C VAL A 100 4.21 3.61 -11.45
N LEU A 101 5.31 3.80 -12.17
CA LEU A 101 6.65 3.50 -11.67
C LEU A 101 6.98 4.29 -10.40
N LYS A 102 6.59 5.57 -10.37
CA LYS A 102 6.74 6.41 -9.17
C LYS A 102 6.03 5.79 -7.98
N ILE A 103 4.75 5.40 -8.13
CA ILE A 103 3.97 4.76 -7.04
C ILE A 103 4.64 3.45 -6.59
N LEU A 104 5.05 2.60 -7.53
CA LEU A 104 5.70 1.32 -7.22
C LEU A 104 6.95 1.52 -6.38
N ILE A 105 7.84 2.44 -6.78
CA ILE A 105 9.09 2.71 -6.09
C ILE A 105 8.84 3.40 -4.76
N THR A 106 8.01 4.45 -4.72
CA THR A 106 7.77 5.19 -3.48
C THR A 106 7.11 4.29 -2.44
N ALA A 107 6.09 3.52 -2.83
CA ALA A 107 5.38 2.62 -1.92
C ALA A 107 6.28 1.49 -1.38
N LEU A 108 7.31 1.09 -2.14
CA LEU A 108 8.27 0.08 -1.69
C LEU A 108 9.12 0.60 -0.53
N PHE A 109 9.64 1.83 -0.62
CA PHE A 109 10.44 2.40 0.47
C PHE A 109 9.55 2.92 1.61
N THR A 110 8.48 3.65 1.27
CA THR A 110 7.51 4.22 2.20
C THR A 110 6.09 4.07 1.62
N PRO A 111 5.25 3.17 2.17
CA PRO A 111 5.36 2.63 3.52
C PRO A 111 6.14 1.31 3.67
N ALA A 112 6.26 0.47 2.65
CA ALA A 112 6.51 -0.97 2.87
C ALA A 112 7.79 -1.30 3.65
N ILE A 113 8.99 -0.97 3.15
CA ILE A 113 10.24 -1.32 3.85
C ILE A 113 10.34 -0.59 5.20
N LEU A 114 10.08 0.71 5.24
CA LEU A 114 10.25 1.51 6.46
C LEU A 114 9.33 1.02 7.59
N GLU A 115 8.05 0.83 7.29
CA GLU A 115 7.08 0.39 8.29
C GLU A 115 7.34 -1.06 8.70
N GLU A 116 7.66 -1.96 7.78
CA GLU A 116 7.95 -3.35 8.15
C GLU A 116 9.22 -3.48 8.99
N ILE A 117 10.27 -2.67 8.75
CA ILE A 117 11.44 -2.61 9.64
C ILE A 117 11.01 -2.21 11.05
N PHE A 118 10.22 -1.14 11.18
CA PHE A 118 9.82 -0.64 12.48
C PHE A 118 8.88 -1.61 13.21
N PHE A 119 7.83 -2.08 12.56
CA PHE A 119 6.81 -2.89 13.23
C PHE A 119 7.23 -4.36 13.36
N ARG A 120 7.94 -4.96 12.39
CA ARG A 120 8.23 -6.41 12.42
C ARG A 120 9.62 -6.70 12.95
N VAL A 121 10.62 -5.90 12.60
CA VAL A 121 11.98 -6.17 13.05
C VAL A 121 12.25 -5.54 14.43
N LEU A 122 11.91 -4.27 14.60
CA LEU A 122 12.23 -3.56 15.85
C LEU A 122 11.31 -4.01 17.01
N LEU A 123 9.99 -4.10 16.78
CA LEU A 123 9.03 -4.41 17.86
C LEU A 123 8.81 -5.90 18.11
N LEU A 124 8.79 -6.75 17.08
CA LEU A 124 8.54 -8.18 17.27
C LEU A 124 9.83 -8.96 17.54
N PRO A 125 9.75 -10.05 18.35
CA PRO A 125 10.84 -11.01 18.42
C PRO A 125 11.02 -11.72 17.08
N HIS A 126 12.27 -11.99 16.72
CA HIS A 126 12.63 -12.83 15.59
C HIS A 126 12.49 -14.32 15.97
N PRO A 127 12.04 -15.20 15.06
CA PRO A 127 11.84 -16.63 15.37
C PRO A 127 13.09 -17.35 15.91
N SER A 128 14.30 -16.95 15.48
CA SER A 128 15.55 -17.52 15.98
C SER A 128 15.84 -17.23 17.46
N GLU A 129 15.17 -16.24 18.06
CA GLU A 129 15.26 -15.96 19.50
C GLU A 129 14.49 -16.99 20.35
N ASN A 130 13.78 -17.94 19.71
CA ASN A 130 12.91 -18.93 20.36
C ASN A 130 11.98 -18.31 21.43
N PRO A 131 11.22 -17.24 21.08
CA PRO A 131 10.38 -16.55 22.05
C PRO A 131 9.26 -17.45 22.56
N SER A 132 8.87 -17.27 23.83
CA SER A 132 7.68 -17.93 24.37
C SER A 132 6.41 -17.45 23.66
N LEU A 133 5.37 -18.30 23.63
CA LEU A 133 4.07 -17.92 23.05
C LEU A 133 3.50 -16.64 23.66
N ILE A 134 3.63 -16.47 24.97
CA ILE A 134 3.19 -15.26 25.68
C ILE A 134 3.93 -14.02 25.13
N SER A 135 5.24 -14.12 24.92
CA SER A 135 6.04 -13.04 24.33
C SER A 135 5.57 -12.69 22.92
N ILE A 136 5.33 -13.71 22.08
CA ILE A 136 4.82 -13.51 20.71
C ILE A 136 3.48 -12.78 20.74
N TYR A 137 2.50 -13.24 21.52
CA TYR A 137 1.18 -12.62 21.58
C TYR A 137 1.24 -11.20 22.15
N ALA A 138 2.01 -10.97 23.22
CA ALA A 138 2.16 -9.66 23.83
C ALA A 138 2.77 -8.65 22.84
N TRP A 139 3.93 -8.96 22.25
CA TRP A 139 4.59 -8.06 21.31
C TRP A 139 3.83 -7.89 20.00
N SER A 140 3.14 -8.93 19.50
CA SER A 140 2.26 -8.81 18.34
C SER A 140 1.10 -7.85 18.61
N THR A 141 0.49 -7.93 19.79
CA THR A 141 -0.60 -7.05 20.20
C THR A 141 -0.11 -5.60 20.32
N VAL A 142 1.02 -5.38 20.99
CA VAL A 142 1.63 -4.05 21.12
C VAL A 142 1.99 -3.47 19.76
N SER A 143 2.65 -4.24 18.90
CA SER A 143 3.03 -3.79 17.56
C SER A 143 1.81 -3.44 16.72
N LEU A 144 0.76 -4.27 16.72
CA LEU A 144 -0.47 -4.00 15.98
C LEU A 144 -1.17 -2.74 16.49
N PHE A 145 -1.24 -2.56 17.81
CA PHE A 145 -1.86 -1.37 18.39
C PHE A 145 -1.12 -0.09 18.00
N ILE A 146 0.21 -0.08 18.10
CA ILE A 146 1.03 1.06 17.68
C ILE A 146 0.89 1.28 16.17
N PHE A 147 0.88 0.22 15.35
CA PHE A 147 0.67 0.31 13.91
C PHE A 147 -0.66 0.97 13.55
N VAL A 148 -1.76 0.57 14.20
CA VAL A 148 -3.09 1.16 13.94
C VAL A 148 -3.13 2.63 14.34
N ILE A 149 -2.57 2.99 15.51
CA ILE A 149 -2.51 4.38 15.97
C ILE A 149 -1.54 5.23 15.15
N TYR A 150 -0.48 4.63 14.62
CA TYR A 150 0.48 5.33 13.78
C TYR A 150 -0.20 5.99 12.57
N HIS A 151 -1.24 5.39 11.99
CA HIS A 151 -1.92 5.97 10.84
C HIS A 151 -2.55 7.35 11.12
N PRO A 152 -3.48 7.51 12.08
CA PRO A 152 -4.03 8.83 12.39
C PRO A 152 -2.96 9.81 12.88
N LEU A 153 -1.93 9.34 13.61
CA LEU A 153 -0.79 10.19 13.99
C LEU A 153 0.00 10.68 12.75
N ASN A 154 0.30 9.78 11.82
CA ASN A 154 0.98 10.08 10.56
C ASN A 154 0.20 11.13 9.76
N ALA A 155 -1.12 11.02 9.73
CA ALA A 155 -1.98 12.01 9.10
C ALA A 155 -2.14 13.34 9.86
N ILE A 156 -1.67 13.43 11.10
CA ILE A 156 -1.56 14.72 11.80
C ILE A 156 -0.17 15.33 11.58
N THR A 157 0.89 14.50 11.55
CA THR A 157 2.27 14.99 11.61
C THR A 157 2.98 15.07 10.27
N PHE A 158 2.99 13.99 9.48
CA PHE A 158 3.84 13.89 8.28
C PHE A 158 3.05 13.90 6.98
N TYR A 159 1.79 13.45 6.99
CA TYR A 159 0.95 13.39 5.80
C TYR A 159 -0.49 13.91 6.00
N PRO A 160 -0.67 15.22 6.24
CA PRO A 160 -1.99 15.82 6.48
C PRO A 160 -3.06 15.57 5.41
N ALA A 161 -2.66 15.42 4.14
CA ALA A 161 -3.59 15.12 3.04
C ALA A 161 -4.32 13.77 3.25
N ALA A 162 -3.72 12.82 3.95
CA ALA A 162 -4.32 11.51 4.22
C ALA A 162 -5.34 11.52 5.37
N ARG A 163 -5.60 12.66 6.03
CA ARG A 163 -6.41 12.73 7.26
C ARG A 163 -7.81 12.17 7.10
N GLU A 164 -8.50 12.46 6.00
CA GLU A 164 -9.84 11.90 5.76
C GLU A 164 -9.84 10.38 5.58
N THR A 165 -8.69 9.79 5.29
CA THR A 165 -8.55 8.36 5.04
C THR A 165 -8.01 7.64 6.26
N PHE A 166 -6.94 8.15 6.88
CA PHE A 166 -6.26 7.49 8.00
C PHE A 166 -7.06 7.53 9.30
N PHE A 167 -8.09 8.38 9.40
CA PHE A 167 -9.06 8.36 10.49
C PHE A 167 -10.30 7.49 10.22
N LYS A 168 -10.50 7.01 8.98
CA LYS A 168 -11.69 6.22 8.66
C LYS A 168 -11.61 4.85 9.33
N PRO A 169 -12.65 4.43 10.08
CA PRO A 169 -12.67 3.11 10.72
C PRO A 169 -12.45 1.96 9.74
N MET A 170 -12.99 2.07 8.53
CA MET A 170 -12.80 1.05 7.49
C MET A 170 -11.35 0.95 7.02
N PHE A 171 -10.66 2.08 6.88
CA PHE A 171 -9.23 2.07 6.56
C PHE A 171 -8.43 1.41 7.68
N LEU A 172 -8.68 1.80 8.94
CA LEU A 172 -7.99 1.24 10.10
C LEU A 172 -8.26 -0.26 10.25
N PHE A 173 -9.48 -0.72 9.98
CA PHE A 173 -9.82 -2.13 9.95
C PHE A 173 -9.02 -2.90 8.90
N LEU A 174 -9.00 -2.43 7.64
CA LEU A 174 -8.23 -3.07 6.57
C LEU A 174 -6.72 -3.03 6.84
N ALA A 175 -6.20 -1.90 7.33
CA ALA A 175 -4.82 -1.77 7.77
C ALA A 175 -4.52 -2.79 8.89
N THR A 176 -5.39 -2.91 9.90
CA THR A 176 -5.24 -3.90 10.98
C THR A 176 -5.14 -5.33 10.42
N LEU A 177 -6.02 -5.71 9.49
CA LEU A 177 -5.98 -7.03 8.85
C LEU A 177 -4.67 -7.24 8.08
N LEU A 178 -4.23 -6.25 7.31
CA LEU A 178 -2.95 -6.30 6.60
C LEU A 178 -1.81 -6.46 7.60
N GLY A 179 -1.89 -5.73 8.72
CA GLY A 179 -0.94 -5.77 9.79
C GLY A 179 -0.81 -7.16 10.41
N ILE A 180 -1.94 -7.83 10.67
CA ILE A 180 -2.01 -9.20 11.19
C ILE A 180 -1.35 -10.16 10.20
N ILE A 181 -1.70 -10.07 8.91
CA ILE A 181 -1.19 -10.95 7.86
C ILE A 181 0.34 -10.81 7.74
N CYS A 182 0.86 -9.58 7.70
CA CYS A 182 2.30 -9.32 7.66
C CYS A 182 3.02 -9.85 8.90
N THR A 183 2.42 -9.72 10.09
CA THR A 183 2.95 -10.27 11.34
C THR A 183 3.02 -11.79 11.30
N ILE A 184 1.98 -12.47 10.82
CA ILE A 184 1.98 -13.93 10.64
C ILE A 184 3.08 -14.34 9.65
N ALA A 185 3.16 -13.68 8.50
CA ALA A 185 4.16 -13.97 7.49
C ALA A 185 5.60 -13.82 8.02
N TYR A 186 5.88 -12.75 8.77
CA TYR A 186 7.19 -12.52 9.39
C TYR A 186 7.51 -13.56 10.47
N LEU A 187 6.58 -13.84 11.38
CA LEU A 187 6.83 -14.80 12.48
C LEU A 187 6.98 -16.24 11.99
N GLN A 188 6.37 -16.60 10.86
CA GLN A 188 6.52 -17.92 10.26
C GLN A 188 7.80 -18.07 9.45
N SER A 189 8.24 -17.01 8.77
CA SER A 189 9.39 -17.07 7.85
C SER A 189 10.70 -16.61 8.47
N GLY A 190 10.65 -15.76 9.49
CA GLY A 190 11.80 -14.97 9.95
C GLY A 190 12.30 -13.95 8.92
N SER A 191 11.62 -13.78 7.79
CA SER A 191 12.06 -12.91 6.69
C SER A 191 11.26 -11.62 6.67
N ILE A 192 11.94 -10.48 6.57
CA ILE A 192 11.26 -9.20 6.37
C ILE A 192 10.61 -9.13 4.97
N TRP A 193 11.16 -9.85 3.99
CA TRP A 193 10.74 -9.76 2.59
C TRP A 193 9.32 -10.29 2.35
N THR A 194 8.86 -11.26 3.13
CA THR A 194 7.47 -11.74 3.03
C THR A 194 6.48 -10.66 3.42
N ALA A 195 6.75 -9.96 4.53
CA ALA A 195 5.91 -8.89 5.02
C ALA A 195 5.96 -7.67 4.10
N VAL A 196 7.16 -7.27 3.65
CA VAL A 196 7.36 -6.18 2.68
C VAL A 196 6.61 -6.45 1.39
N PHE A 197 6.71 -7.66 0.83
CA PHE A 197 6.02 -8.03 -0.40
C PHE A 197 4.50 -7.93 -0.26
N ILE A 198 3.93 -8.53 0.80
CA ILE A 198 2.48 -8.49 1.05
C ILE A 198 2.00 -7.04 1.22
N HIS A 199 2.66 -6.27 2.08
CA HIS A 199 2.30 -4.88 2.36
C HIS A 199 2.37 -4.04 1.08
N TRP A 200 3.51 -4.08 0.38
CA TRP A 200 3.73 -3.36 -0.86
C TRP A 200 2.67 -3.69 -1.92
N LEU A 201 2.41 -4.98 -2.13
CA LEU A 201 1.43 -5.45 -3.11
C LEU A 201 0.05 -4.84 -2.87
N PHE A 202 -0.46 -4.93 -1.65
CA PHE A 202 -1.80 -4.43 -1.34
C PHE A 202 -1.90 -2.90 -1.37
N VAL A 203 -0.85 -2.19 -0.94
CA VAL A 203 -0.80 -0.73 -1.05
C VAL A 203 -0.80 -0.31 -2.51
N VAL A 204 0.02 -0.93 -3.37
CA VAL A 204 0.07 -0.63 -4.81
C VAL A 204 -1.26 -0.92 -5.49
N ILE A 205 -1.86 -2.10 -5.26
CA ILE A 205 -3.18 -2.45 -5.81
C ILE A 205 -4.23 -1.43 -5.38
N TRP A 206 -4.20 -1.01 -4.12
CA TRP A 206 -5.15 -0.03 -3.63
C TRP A 206 -4.95 1.35 -4.26
N LEU A 207 -3.70 1.83 -4.31
CA LEU A 207 -3.36 3.14 -4.87
C LEU A 207 -3.68 3.23 -6.36
N ILE A 208 -3.39 2.19 -7.14
CA ILE A 208 -3.47 2.18 -8.60
C ILE A 208 -4.83 1.70 -9.12
N GLY A 209 -5.46 0.74 -8.44
CA GLY A 209 -6.66 0.07 -8.98
C GLY A 209 -7.93 0.27 -8.16
N LEU A 210 -7.82 0.56 -6.85
CA LEU A 210 -8.97 0.56 -5.93
C LEU A 210 -9.23 1.91 -5.27
N GLY A 211 -8.85 3.00 -5.95
CA GLY A 211 -9.23 4.38 -5.60
C GLY A 211 -8.41 5.00 -4.48
N GLY A 212 -7.30 4.37 -4.06
CA GLY A 212 -6.44 4.86 -2.99
C GLY A 212 -5.81 6.21 -3.30
N LYS A 213 -5.34 6.45 -4.53
CA LYS A 213 -4.73 7.73 -4.90
C LYS A 213 -5.69 8.91 -4.69
N LYS A 214 -6.94 8.81 -5.13
CA LYS A 214 -7.96 9.87 -4.96
C LYS A 214 -8.29 10.16 -3.48
N ARG A 215 -7.99 9.21 -2.59
CA ARG A 215 -8.23 9.32 -1.14
C ARG A 215 -7.05 9.93 -0.37
N LEU A 216 -5.90 10.08 -1.01
CA LEU A 216 -4.67 10.60 -0.42
C LEU A 216 -4.22 11.92 -1.06
N LEU A 217 -5.00 12.44 -2.02
CA LEU A 217 -4.87 13.77 -2.61
C LEU A 217 -5.83 14.72 -1.91
#